data_AF-A0A067NVU8-F1
#
_entry.id   AF-A0A067NVU8-F1
#
_cell.length_a   1.000
_cell.length_b   1.000
_cell.length_c   1.000
_cell.angle_alpha   90.00
_cell.angle_beta   90.00
_cell.angle_gamma   90.00
#
_symmetry.space_group_name_H-M   'P 1'
#
loop_
_entity.id
_entity.type
_entity.pdbx_description
1 polymer ?
#
loop_
_entity_poly.entity_id
_entity_poly.type
_entity_poly.pdbx_seq_one_letter_code
_entity_poly.pdbx_strand_id
1 'polypeptide(L)'
;MSFKALFTLTVLAVSAFAAPSKKVTCSGGRTTSDASCCVWFDVLDDIQENLFDGAECGEEVHESLRLTFHDAIGFSPKLSRQGKFGGGGADGSLMAHTEIEAAFNANNGIDDIVEVQRPFAIKHKVSFGDFIQFAGAVGVSNCAGGPRLEFLAGRSNHSIASPDLLVPEPSDSVDAILARMGDAGFSPDEIVDLLASHSIAAADHVDESIPGTPFDSTPSAFDAQFFLEVLLKGTLVPGNGTHTGQALSPIPGEIRIQSDFLLARDRRTACRWQSFIANERLMVSRFEKVMSKLATLGQVRSRLTDCSDVIPVPQVRLTKPVTIPAGRSMADVEAACAATPFPALSADPGPVTTVPPV
;
A
#
# COMPACT_ATOMS: atom_id res chain seq x y z
N MET A 1 -21.28 33.01 64.66
CA MET A 1 -20.44 32.87 63.46
C MET A 1 -20.30 31.39 63.13
N SER A 2 -20.64 31.03 61.89
CA SER A 2 -20.21 29.85 61.13
C SER A 2 -20.62 28.44 61.60
N PHE A 3 -21.71 27.92 61.02
CA PHE A 3 -21.92 26.49 60.81
C PHE A 3 -21.21 26.08 59.51
N LYS A 4 -20.21 25.19 59.60
CA LYS A 4 -19.57 24.57 58.42
C LYS A 4 -20.33 23.31 58.05
N ALA A 5 -21.01 23.31 56.91
CA ALA A 5 -21.56 22.11 56.28
C ALA A 5 -20.47 21.49 55.38
N LEU A 6 -20.10 20.23 55.65
CA LEU A 6 -19.30 19.42 54.73
C LEU A 6 -20.24 18.74 53.73
N PHE A 7 -20.09 19.05 52.45
CA PHE A 7 -20.67 18.28 51.35
C PHE A 7 -19.69 17.18 50.93
N THR A 8 -20.04 15.92 51.17
CA THR A 8 -19.36 14.75 50.59
C THR A 8 -19.89 14.50 49.18
N LEU A 9 -19.04 14.70 48.18
CA LEU A 9 -19.32 14.40 46.78
C LEU A 9 -18.94 12.94 46.50
N THR A 10 -19.93 12.04 46.43
CA THR A 10 -19.74 10.66 45.98
C THR A 10 -19.67 10.61 44.46
N VAL A 11 -18.49 10.31 43.91
CA VAL A 11 -18.29 10.06 42.48
C VAL A 11 -18.73 8.62 42.17
N LEU A 12 -19.83 8.44 41.42
CA LEU A 12 -20.18 7.15 40.83
C LEU A 12 -19.27 6.89 39.62
N ALA A 13 -18.34 5.95 39.75
CA ALA A 13 -17.63 5.39 38.61
C ALA A 13 -18.56 4.39 37.90
N VAL A 14 -19.09 4.77 36.73
CA VAL A 14 -19.80 3.84 35.84
C VAL A 14 -18.76 3.05 35.06
N SER A 15 -18.43 1.86 35.52
CA SER A 15 -17.68 0.88 34.73
C SER A 15 -18.60 0.33 33.64
N ALA A 16 -18.48 0.87 32.42
CA ALA A 16 -19.10 0.31 31.24
C ALA A 16 -18.39 -1.01 30.88
N PHE A 17 -18.99 -2.14 31.25
CA PHE A 17 -18.60 -3.43 30.71
C PHE A 17 -19.08 -3.49 29.25
N ALA A 18 -18.16 -3.40 28.29
CA ALA A 18 -18.46 -3.74 26.91
C ALA A 18 -18.93 -5.20 26.89
N ALA A 19 -20.18 -5.43 26.46
CA ALA A 19 -20.67 -6.80 26.27
C ALA A 19 -19.72 -7.53 25.31
N PRO A 20 -19.34 -8.79 25.58
CA PRO A 20 -18.49 -9.55 24.68
C PRO A 20 -19.14 -9.56 23.30
N SER A 21 -18.40 -9.15 22.27
CA SER A 21 -18.84 -9.19 20.89
C SER A 21 -19.31 -10.61 20.57
N LYS A 22 -20.50 -10.73 19.97
CA LYS A 22 -21.01 -12.02 19.52
C LYS A 22 -19.97 -12.62 18.57
N LYS A 23 -19.42 -13.78 18.91
CA LYS A 23 -18.54 -14.54 18.03
C LYS A 23 -19.40 -15.50 17.21
N VAL A 24 -19.17 -15.50 15.90
CA VAL A 24 -19.75 -16.47 14.95
C VAL A 24 -18.69 -17.52 14.66
N THR A 25 -19.07 -18.80 14.71
CA THR A 25 -18.20 -19.92 14.33
C THR A 25 -18.41 -20.24 12.85
N CYS A 26 -17.32 -20.25 12.08
CA CYS A 26 -17.27 -20.53 10.64
C CYS A 26 -16.79 -21.97 10.36
N SER A 27 -16.59 -22.28 9.07
CA SER A 27 -15.90 -23.50 8.63
C SER A 27 -14.53 -23.66 9.32
N GLY A 28 -14.14 -24.92 9.60
CA GLY A 28 -12.86 -25.23 10.24
C GLY A 28 -12.73 -24.81 11.71
N GLY A 29 -13.82 -24.38 12.37
CA GLY A 29 -13.82 -23.98 13.79
C GLY A 29 -13.26 -22.57 14.04
N ARG A 30 -12.95 -21.81 12.98
CA ARG A 30 -12.54 -20.40 13.05
C ARG A 30 -13.69 -19.53 13.54
N THR A 31 -13.38 -18.38 14.15
CA THR A 31 -14.39 -17.46 14.66
C THR A 31 -14.18 -16.06 14.15
N THR A 32 -15.27 -15.37 13.83
CA THR A 32 -15.28 -13.96 13.42
C THR A 32 -16.37 -13.18 14.17
N SER A 33 -16.34 -11.86 14.09
CA SER A 33 -17.35 -10.96 14.66
C SER A 33 -18.68 -10.89 13.90
N ASP A 34 -18.71 -11.21 12.60
CA ASP A 34 -19.93 -11.20 11.77
C ASP A 34 -20.02 -12.43 10.86
N ALA A 35 -21.21 -13.01 10.72
CA ALA A 35 -21.44 -14.20 9.91
C ALA A 35 -21.13 -13.99 8.43
N SER A 36 -21.27 -12.75 7.90
CA SER A 36 -20.89 -12.46 6.52
C SER A 36 -19.38 -12.56 6.29
N CYS A 37 -18.57 -12.52 7.35
CA CYS A 37 -17.12 -12.64 7.24
C CYS A 37 -16.65 -14.09 7.05
N CYS A 38 -17.50 -15.08 7.31
CA CYS A 38 -17.09 -16.49 7.23
C CYS A 38 -16.61 -16.94 5.85
N VAL A 39 -17.18 -16.39 4.76
CA VAL A 39 -16.76 -16.74 3.39
C VAL A 39 -15.29 -16.38 3.14
N TRP A 40 -14.80 -15.30 3.75
CA TRP A 40 -13.45 -14.81 3.53
C TRP A 40 -12.37 -15.72 4.12
N PHE A 41 -12.72 -16.61 5.05
CA PHE A 41 -11.79 -17.65 5.48
C PHE A 41 -11.57 -18.71 4.39
N ASP A 42 -12.61 -19.06 3.62
CA ASP A 42 -12.47 -19.99 2.50
C ASP A 42 -11.76 -19.30 1.31
N VAL A 43 -11.98 -17.99 1.11
CA VAL A 43 -11.19 -17.19 0.16
C VAL A 43 -9.73 -17.13 0.58
N LEU A 44 -9.45 -16.88 1.87
CA LEU A 44 -8.10 -16.81 2.43
C LEU A 44 -7.32 -18.10 2.15
N ASP A 45 -7.92 -19.24 2.48
CA ASP A 45 -7.26 -20.54 2.29
C ASP A 45 -6.91 -20.76 0.80
N ASP A 46 -7.85 -20.42 -0.10
CA ASP A 46 -7.67 -20.61 -1.55
C ASP A 46 -6.60 -19.69 -2.15
N ILE A 47 -6.61 -18.40 -1.81
CA ILE A 47 -5.62 -17.46 -2.35
C ILE A 47 -4.23 -17.67 -1.74
N GLN A 48 -4.13 -18.07 -0.46
CA GLN A 48 -2.83 -18.39 0.11
C GLN A 48 -2.20 -19.63 -0.54
N GLU A 49 -3.00 -20.66 -0.85
CA GLU A 49 -2.50 -21.88 -1.49
C GLU A 49 -2.23 -21.69 -2.98
N ASN A 50 -3.12 -21.00 -3.70
CA ASN A 50 -3.16 -21.06 -5.17
C ASN A 50 -2.89 -19.73 -5.89
N LEU A 51 -2.90 -18.59 -5.18
CA LEU A 51 -2.53 -17.28 -5.74
C LEU A 51 -1.18 -16.79 -5.22
N PHE A 52 -0.87 -17.06 -3.95
CA PHE A 52 0.36 -16.60 -3.29
C PHE A 52 1.31 -17.76 -2.97
N ASP A 53 1.26 -18.86 -3.74
CA ASP A 53 2.20 -19.98 -3.70
C ASP A 53 2.56 -20.52 -2.30
N GLY A 54 1.57 -20.61 -1.41
CA GLY A 54 1.79 -21.04 -0.03
C GLY A 54 2.18 -19.89 0.92
N ALA A 55 1.56 -18.71 0.71
CA ALA A 55 1.75 -17.50 1.49
C ALA A 55 3.13 -16.82 1.34
N GLU A 56 3.66 -16.81 0.13
CA GLU A 56 4.86 -16.04 -0.22
C GLU A 56 4.52 -14.54 -0.37
N CYS A 57 5.55 -13.69 -0.22
CA CYS A 57 5.52 -12.28 -0.59
C CYS A 57 6.38 -12.11 -1.84
N GLY A 58 5.82 -12.51 -2.97
CA GLY A 58 6.41 -12.45 -4.30
C GLY A 58 5.52 -11.67 -5.28
N GLU A 59 5.65 -11.96 -6.56
CA GLU A 59 5.06 -11.17 -7.64
C GLU A 59 3.55 -10.94 -7.49
N GLU A 60 2.76 -12.00 -7.31
CA GLU A 60 1.30 -11.88 -7.20
C GLU A 60 0.87 -11.04 -5.99
N VAL A 61 1.67 -11.01 -4.90
CA VAL A 61 1.42 -10.12 -3.76
C VAL A 61 1.70 -8.66 -4.14
N HIS A 62 2.81 -8.40 -4.82
CA HIS A 62 3.19 -7.06 -5.26
C HIS A 62 2.14 -6.49 -6.23
N GLU A 63 1.74 -7.27 -7.21
CA GLU A 63 0.70 -6.91 -8.17
C GLU A 63 -0.66 -6.74 -7.50
N SER A 64 -1.03 -7.63 -6.56
CA SER A 64 -2.28 -7.51 -5.80
C SER A 64 -2.33 -6.22 -4.99
N LEU A 65 -1.21 -5.80 -4.39
CA LEU A 65 -1.14 -4.54 -3.67
C LEU A 65 -1.24 -3.35 -4.62
N ARG A 66 -0.52 -3.36 -5.75
CA ARG A 66 -0.65 -2.34 -6.81
C ARG A 66 -2.10 -2.22 -7.28
N LEU A 67 -2.76 -3.35 -7.53
CA LEU A 67 -4.15 -3.40 -7.99
C LEU A 67 -5.12 -2.68 -7.05
N THR A 68 -4.89 -2.72 -5.73
CA THR A 68 -5.73 -1.97 -4.78
C THR A 68 -5.72 -0.46 -5.03
N PHE A 69 -4.56 0.10 -5.42
CA PHE A 69 -4.41 1.51 -5.72
C PHE A 69 -5.04 1.87 -7.05
N HIS A 70 -4.78 1.07 -8.09
CA HIS A 70 -5.27 1.33 -9.44
C HIS A 70 -6.80 1.29 -9.53
N ASP A 71 -7.45 0.36 -8.83
CA ASP A 71 -8.91 0.34 -8.68
C ASP A 71 -9.38 1.56 -7.88
N ALA A 72 -8.85 1.76 -6.67
CA ALA A 72 -9.37 2.76 -5.75
C ALA A 72 -9.16 4.22 -6.18
N ILE A 73 -8.05 4.55 -6.85
CA ILE A 73 -7.71 5.94 -7.17
C ILE A 73 -8.48 6.50 -8.36
N GLY A 74 -9.24 5.64 -9.08
CA GLY A 74 -10.27 6.00 -10.05
C GLY A 74 -11.46 6.71 -9.41
N PHE A 75 -11.21 7.83 -8.72
CA PHE A 75 -12.18 8.60 -7.94
C PHE A 75 -11.84 10.08 -7.94
N SER A 76 -12.67 10.91 -8.57
CA SER A 76 -12.49 12.35 -8.73
C SER A 76 -13.76 13.13 -8.33
N PRO A 77 -13.83 13.61 -7.09
CA PRO A 77 -14.84 14.57 -6.65
C PRO A 77 -14.87 15.83 -7.51
N LYS A 78 -13.74 16.28 -8.05
CA LYS A 78 -13.69 17.43 -8.97
C LYS A 78 -14.45 17.18 -10.26
N LEU A 79 -14.31 16.02 -10.89
CA LEU A 79 -15.11 15.66 -12.08
C LEU A 79 -16.60 15.57 -11.73
N SER A 80 -16.95 14.95 -10.60
CA SER A 80 -18.35 14.88 -10.14
C SER A 80 -18.98 16.25 -9.95
N ARG A 81 -18.27 17.21 -9.34
CA ARG A 81 -18.73 18.60 -9.19
C ARG A 81 -18.94 19.33 -10.52
N GLN A 82 -18.30 18.87 -11.59
CA GLN A 82 -18.48 19.39 -12.96
C GLN A 82 -19.61 18.68 -13.72
N GLY A 83 -20.38 17.80 -13.07
CA GLY A 83 -21.44 17.03 -13.71
C GLY A 83 -20.93 15.90 -14.61
N LYS A 84 -19.65 15.50 -14.47
CA LYS A 84 -19.06 14.36 -15.17
C LYS A 84 -18.97 13.15 -14.22
N PHE A 85 -18.97 11.95 -14.77
CA PHE A 85 -18.62 10.77 -13.97
C PHE A 85 -17.15 10.89 -13.53
N GLY A 86 -16.90 10.70 -12.24
CA GLY A 86 -15.58 10.86 -11.63
C GLY A 86 -14.89 9.55 -11.29
N GLY A 87 -15.47 8.41 -11.67
CA GLY A 87 -15.02 7.10 -11.20
C GLY A 87 -15.62 6.72 -9.83
N GLY A 88 -15.72 5.42 -9.58
CA GLY A 88 -16.39 4.84 -8.41
C GLY A 88 -15.49 4.61 -7.19
N GLY A 89 -14.17 4.80 -7.33
CA GLY A 89 -13.21 4.48 -6.28
C GLY A 89 -13.00 2.99 -6.12
N ALA A 90 -12.88 2.51 -4.89
CA ALA A 90 -12.64 1.09 -4.62
C ALA A 90 -13.94 0.31 -4.84
N ASP A 91 -14.32 0.05 -6.10
CA ASP A 91 -15.58 -0.57 -6.51
C ASP A 91 -15.39 -1.80 -7.42
N GLY A 92 -14.14 -2.17 -7.73
CA GLY A 92 -13.83 -3.28 -8.61
C GLY A 92 -14.08 -2.99 -10.08
N SER A 93 -14.20 -1.72 -10.50
CA SER A 93 -14.38 -1.35 -11.91
C SER A 93 -13.23 -1.84 -12.76
N LEU A 94 -12.00 -1.81 -12.24
CA LEU A 94 -10.81 -2.24 -12.99
C LEU A 94 -10.88 -3.73 -13.38
N MET A 95 -11.48 -4.56 -12.51
CA MET A 95 -11.76 -5.97 -12.81
C MET A 95 -13.06 -6.11 -13.62
N ALA A 96 -14.10 -5.32 -13.36
CA ALA A 96 -15.38 -5.44 -14.08
C ALA A 96 -15.32 -4.99 -15.56
N HIS A 97 -14.46 -4.02 -15.88
CA HIS A 97 -14.35 -3.34 -17.17
C HIS A 97 -12.89 -3.33 -17.66
N THR A 98 -12.18 -4.44 -17.45
CA THR A 98 -10.74 -4.59 -17.73
C THR A 98 -10.39 -4.27 -19.18
N GLU A 99 -11.29 -4.59 -20.12
CA GLU A 99 -11.14 -4.29 -21.55
C GLU A 99 -11.09 -2.78 -21.87
N ILE A 100 -11.55 -1.93 -20.95
CA ILE A 100 -11.46 -0.48 -21.04
C ILE A 100 -10.29 0.02 -20.19
N GLU A 101 -10.27 -0.32 -18.90
CA GLU A 101 -9.37 0.31 -17.95
C GLU A 101 -7.92 -0.15 -18.08
N ALA A 102 -7.67 -1.41 -18.45
CA ALA A 102 -6.30 -1.89 -18.68
C ALA A 102 -5.65 -1.29 -19.93
N ALA A 103 -6.45 -0.71 -20.85
CA ALA A 103 -5.94 -0.03 -22.03
C ALA A 103 -5.39 1.38 -21.74
N PHE A 104 -5.60 1.91 -20.52
CA PHE A 104 -5.05 3.20 -20.10
C PHE A 104 -3.54 3.09 -19.88
N ASN A 105 -2.77 4.09 -20.32
CA ASN A 105 -1.30 4.04 -20.24
C ASN A 105 -0.79 3.82 -18.81
N ALA A 106 -1.41 4.49 -17.83
CA ALA A 106 -1.05 4.36 -16.42
C ALA A 106 -1.36 2.96 -15.83
N ASN A 107 -2.20 2.17 -16.49
CA ASN A 107 -2.59 0.82 -16.07
C ASN A 107 -1.82 -0.28 -16.80
N ASN A 108 -0.77 0.04 -17.55
CA ASN A 108 0.01 -0.98 -18.27
C ASN A 108 0.49 -2.10 -17.33
N GLY A 109 0.30 -3.36 -17.75
CA GLY A 109 0.61 -4.56 -16.98
C GLY A 109 -0.28 -4.83 -15.77
N ILE A 110 -1.50 -4.28 -15.71
CA ILE A 110 -2.45 -4.60 -14.62
C ILE A 110 -3.42 -5.73 -15.00
N ASP A 111 -3.53 -6.05 -16.30
CA ASP A 111 -4.45 -7.06 -16.82
C ASP A 111 -4.05 -8.47 -16.39
N ASP A 112 -2.76 -8.78 -16.31
CA ASP A 112 -2.26 -10.09 -15.91
C ASP A 112 -2.80 -10.49 -14.52
N ILE A 113 -2.54 -9.70 -13.48
CA ILE A 113 -3.07 -9.98 -12.13
C ILE A 113 -4.60 -9.94 -12.05
N VAL A 114 -5.26 -9.07 -12.83
CA VAL A 114 -6.72 -8.99 -12.86
C VAL A 114 -7.33 -10.30 -13.38
N GLU A 115 -6.79 -10.86 -14.45
CA GLU A 115 -7.28 -12.11 -15.03
C GLU A 115 -6.92 -13.33 -14.16
N VAL A 116 -5.81 -13.29 -13.42
CA VAL A 116 -5.49 -14.31 -12.41
C VAL A 116 -6.45 -14.25 -11.22
N GLN A 117 -6.80 -13.04 -10.73
CA GLN A 117 -7.68 -12.86 -9.57
C GLN A 117 -9.17 -13.12 -9.85
N ARG A 118 -9.66 -12.74 -11.04
CA ARG A 118 -11.08 -12.77 -11.40
C ARG A 118 -11.76 -14.14 -11.16
N PRO A 119 -11.16 -15.29 -11.51
CA PRO A 119 -11.76 -16.61 -11.25
C PRO A 119 -12.01 -16.89 -9.77
N PHE A 120 -11.14 -16.42 -8.86
CA PHE A 120 -11.31 -16.60 -7.42
C PHE A 120 -12.53 -15.82 -6.91
N ALA A 121 -12.64 -14.54 -7.29
CA ALA A 121 -13.79 -13.72 -6.91
C ALA A 121 -15.13 -14.34 -7.39
N ILE A 122 -15.16 -14.83 -8.63
CA ILE A 122 -16.34 -15.52 -9.21
C ILE A 122 -16.64 -16.83 -8.48
N LYS A 123 -15.62 -17.68 -8.26
CA LYS A 123 -15.74 -18.98 -7.57
C LYS A 123 -16.34 -18.82 -6.18
N HIS A 124 -15.85 -17.83 -5.43
CA HIS A 124 -16.29 -17.54 -4.06
C HIS A 124 -17.51 -16.63 -3.96
N LYS A 125 -18.01 -16.12 -5.11
CA LYS A 125 -19.19 -15.25 -5.21
C LYS A 125 -19.08 -13.99 -4.34
N VAL A 126 -17.88 -13.43 -4.25
CA VAL A 126 -17.62 -12.16 -3.59
C VAL A 126 -17.57 -11.03 -4.63
N SER A 127 -17.73 -9.78 -4.20
CA SER A 127 -17.62 -8.65 -5.12
C SER A 127 -16.17 -8.47 -5.58
N PHE A 128 -15.96 -7.94 -6.78
CA PHE A 128 -14.62 -7.66 -7.30
C PHE A 128 -13.89 -6.63 -6.46
N GLY A 129 -14.57 -5.54 -6.08
CA GLY A 129 -13.99 -4.53 -5.21
C GLY A 129 -13.61 -5.08 -3.83
N ASP A 130 -14.42 -5.97 -3.25
CA ASP A 130 -14.02 -6.61 -1.99
C ASP A 130 -12.84 -7.56 -2.19
N PHE A 131 -12.83 -8.35 -3.28
CA PHE A 131 -11.75 -9.29 -3.56
C PHE A 131 -10.41 -8.60 -3.76
N ILE A 132 -10.34 -7.53 -4.56
CA ILE A 132 -9.12 -6.75 -4.80
C ILE A 132 -8.51 -6.28 -3.48
N GLN A 133 -9.34 -5.65 -2.62
CA GLN A 133 -8.88 -5.11 -1.34
C GLN A 133 -8.52 -6.22 -0.35
N PHE A 134 -9.21 -7.38 -0.42
CA PHE A 134 -8.89 -8.56 0.36
C PHE A 134 -7.54 -9.17 -0.04
N ALA A 135 -7.31 -9.36 -1.34
CA ALA A 135 -6.07 -9.92 -1.87
C ALA A 135 -4.86 -9.05 -1.50
N GLY A 136 -4.96 -7.72 -1.66
CA GLY A 136 -3.91 -6.79 -1.22
C GLY A 136 -3.66 -6.84 0.29
N ALA A 137 -4.72 -6.93 1.12
CA ALA A 137 -4.61 -7.01 2.58
C ALA A 137 -4.01 -8.35 3.07
N VAL A 138 -4.36 -9.47 2.44
CA VAL A 138 -3.79 -10.78 2.73
C VAL A 138 -2.34 -10.85 2.25
N GLY A 139 -2.07 -10.46 1.00
CA GLY A 139 -0.74 -10.54 0.41
C GLY A 139 0.29 -9.75 1.21
N VAL A 140 0.00 -8.50 1.56
CA VAL A 140 0.94 -7.69 2.35
C VAL A 140 1.19 -8.27 3.76
N SER A 141 0.26 -9.07 4.29
CA SER A 141 0.44 -9.75 5.58
C SER A 141 1.44 -10.93 5.50
N ASN A 142 1.76 -11.40 4.30
CA ASN A 142 2.78 -12.43 4.06
C ASN A 142 4.20 -11.85 4.12
N CYS A 143 4.37 -10.56 3.86
CA CYS A 143 5.66 -9.90 3.79
C CYS A 143 6.31 -9.74 5.16
N ALA A 144 7.64 -9.86 5.23
CA ALA A 144 8.36 -9.65 6.48
C ALA A 144 8.23 -8.19 6.94
N GLY A 145 7.84 -7.95 8.21
CA GLY A 145 7.55 -6.61 8.71
C GLY A 145 6.21 -6.03 8.23
N GLY A 146 5.42 -6.80 7.49
CA GLY A 146 4.19 -6.34 6.87
C GLY A 146 3.15 -5.82 7.87
N PRO A 147 2.30 -4.85 7.46
CA PRO A 147 1.11 -4.41 8.19
C PRO A 147 0.02 -5.50 8.28
N ARG A 148 -0.90 -5.33 9.24
CA ARG A 148 -2.20 -6.01 9.18
C ARG A 148 -3.26 -5.00 8.76
N LEU A 149 -3.56 -4.97 7.46
CA LEU A 149 -4.52 -4.03 6.92
C LEU A 149 -5.94 -4.31 7.41
N GLU A 150 -6.71 -3.24 7.57
CA GLU A 150 -8.14 -3.35 7.81
C GLU A 150 -8.83 -3.86 6.55
N PHE A 151 -9.77 -4.79 6.73
CA PHE A 151 -10.58 -5.31 5.65
C PHE A 151 -12.07 -5.14 5.95
N LEU A 152 -12.72 -4.30 5.14
CA LEU A 152 -14.16 -4.13 5.15
C LEU A 152 -14.77 -4.78 3.91
N ALA A 153 -15.86 -5.54 4.06
CA ALA A 153 -16.58 -6.19 2.97
C ALA A 153 -17.96 -5.55 2.75
N GLY A 154 -18.48 -5.63 1.52
CA GLY A 154 -19.82 -5.16 1.14
C GLY A 154 -19.86 -4.21 -0.05
N ARG A 155 -18.78 -4.09 -0.83
CA ARG A 155 -18.78 -3.31 -2.08
C ARG A 155 -19.75 -3.93 -3.09
N SER A 156 -20.37 -3.08 -3.91
CA SER A 156 -21.27 -3.53 -4.97
C SER A 156 -20.48 -3.85 -6.24
N ASN A 157 -20.87 -4.90 -6.97
CA ASN A 157 -20.37 -5.14 -8.33
C ASN A 157 -21.00 -4.21 -9.38
N HIS A 158 -21.92 -3.32 -9.00
CA HIS A 158 -22.45 -2.33 -9.92
C HIS A 158 -21.49 -1.15 -10.05
N SER A 159 -20.65 -1.20 -11.07
CA SER A 159 -19.64 -0.18 -11.39
C SER A 159 -19.76 0.30 -12.85
N ILE A 160 -19.08 1.40 -13.14
CA ILE A 160 -18.85 1.94 -14.50
C ILE A 160 -17.34 2.11 -14.64
N ALA A 161 -16.80 1.82 -15.82
CA ALA A 161 -15.38 2.01 -16.10
C ALA A 161 -14.91 3.41 -15.66
N SER A 162 -13.81 3.45 -14.91
CA SER A 162 -13.19 4.70 -14.45
C SER A 162 -12.82 5.60 -15.65
N PRO A 163 -12.94 6.93 -15.54
CA PRO A 163 -12.27 7.83 -16.46
C PRO A 163 -10.76 7.59 -16.47
N ASP A 164 -10.15 7.70 -17.64
CA ASP A 164 -8.69 7.74 -17.82
C ASP A 164 -8.08 8.98 -17.13
N LEU A 165 -6.74 9.00 -17.01
CA LEU A 165 -5.92 10.08 -16.44
C LEU A 165 -6.18 10.34 -14.95
N LEU A 166 -6.72 9.34 -14.26
CA LEU A 166 -6.95 9.34 -12.82
C LEU A 166 -5.84 8.61 -12.05
N VAL A 167 -5.08 7.71 -12.66
CA VAL A 167 -3.93 7.07 -12.01
C VAL A 167 -2.68 7.92 -12.28
N PRO A 168 -1.90 8.33 -11.26
CA PRO A 168 -0.63 9.03 -11.46
C PRO A 168 0.39 8.20 -12.26
N GLU A 169 1.17 8.87 -13.10
CA GLU A 169 2.25 8.23 -13.87
C GLU A 169 3.63 8.50 -13.24
N PRO A 170 4.61 7.59 -13.40
CA PRO A 170 5.96 7.79 -12.84
C PRO A 170 6.68 9.01 -13.43
N SER A 171 6.24 9.51 -14.59
CA SER A 171 6.79 10.70 -15.23
C SER A 171 6.13 12.01 -14.79
N ASP A 172 5.05 11.94 -14.01
CA ASP A 172 4.33 13.11 -13.53
C ASP A 172 5.20 13.99 -12.62
N SER A 173 4.97 15.30 -12.69
CA SER A 173 5.57 16.24 -11.75
C SER A 173 4.98 16.06 -10.34
N VAL A 174 5.73 16.43 -9.29
CA VAL A 174 5.22 16.44 -7.92
C VAL A 174 3.94 17.26 -7.79
N ASP A 175 3.83 18.40 -8.48
CA ASP A 175 2.61 19.22 -8.47
C ASP A 175 1.40 18.48 -9.02
N ALA A 176 1.58 17.71 -10.10
CA ALA A 176 0.51 16.91 -10.71
C ALA A 176 0.07 15.78 -9.77
N ILE A 177 1.03 15.04 -9.18
CA ILE A 177 0.74 13.95 -8.24
C ILE A 177 0.01 14.49 -7.01
N LEU A 178 0.52 15.55 -6.38
CA LEU A 178 -0.11 16.16 -5.21
C LEU A 178 -1.52 16.69 -5.51
N ALA A 179 -1.73 17.26 -6.70
CA ALA A 179 -3.06 17.73 -7.12
C ALA A 179 -4.03 16.58 -7.38
N ARG A 180 -3.58 15.51 -8.05
CA ARG A 180 -4.38 14.30 -8.35
C ARG A 180 -4.80 13.59 -7.08
N MET A 181 -3.84 13.28 -6.23
CA MET A 181 -4.06 12.63 -4.95
C MET A 181 -4.87 13.51 -3.99
N GLY A 182 -4.64 14.82 -4.00
CA GLY A 182 -5.44 15.81 -3.25
C GLY A 182 -6.91 15.84 -3.65
N ASP A 183 -7.24 15.67 -4.95
CA ASP A 183 -8.63 15.54 -5.39
C ASP A 183 -9.29 14.26 -4.87
N ALA A 184 -8.57 13.13 -4.85
CA ALA A 184 -9.02 11.90 -4.21
C ALA A 184 -9.08 12.00 -2.67
N GLY A 185 -8.54 13.08 -2.09
CA GLY A 185 -8.65 13.39 -0.67
C GLY A 185 -7.39 13.11 0.15
N PHE A 186 -6.24 12.82 -0.47
CA PHE A 186 -4.98 12.54 0.24
C PHE A 186 -4.10 13.79 0.40
N SER A 187 -3.52 13.94 1.59
CA SER A 187 -2.49 14.94 1.87
C SER A 187 -1.11 14.53 1.34
N PRO A 188 -0.15 15.47 1.20
CA PRO A 188 1.23 15.12 0.86
C PRO A 188 1.86 14.06 1.77
N ASP A 189 1.58 14.13 3.08
CA ASP A 189 2.04 13.11 4.02
C ASP A 189 1.43 11.74 3.71
N GLU A 190 0.13 11.66 3.45
CA GLU A 190 -0.56 10.40 3.14
C GLU A 190 -0.11 9.80 1.80
N ILE A 191 0.36 10.61 0.84
CA ILE A 191 0.95 10.10 -0.41
C ILE A 191 2.26 9.37 -0.11
N VAL A 192 3.12 9.95 0.74
CA VAL A 192 4.35 9.28 1.17
C VAL A 192 4.04 8.06 2.04
N ASP A 193 3.01 8.14 2.89
CA ASP A 193 2.53 7.00 3.66
C ASP A 193 2.13 5.84 2.73
N LEU A 194 1.44 6.10 1.61
CA LEU A 194 1.06 5.09 0.60
C LEU A 194 2.25 4.49 -0.14
N LEU A 195 3.26 5.31 -0.48
CA LEU A 195 4.45 4.85 -1.22
C LEU A 195 5.32 3.86 -0.43
N ALA A 196 5.02 3.59 0.84
CA ALA A 196 5.61 2.44 1.53
C ALA A 196 5.31 1.11 0.83
N SER A 197 4.26 1.03 -0.01
CA SER A 197 4.02 -0.12 -0.89
C SER A 197 5.20 -0.43 -1.81
N HIS A 198 6.00 0.57 -2.20
CA HIS A 198 7.15 0.36 -3.08
C HIS A 198 8.32 -0.37 -2.40
N SER A 199 8.27 -0.60 -1.08
CA SER A 199 9.20 -1.48 -0.37
C SER A 199 8.98 -2.97 -0.69
N ILE A 200 7.82 -3.32 -1.25
CA ILE A 200 7.50 -4.69 -1.69
C ILE A 200 6.98 -4.68 -3.12
N ALA A 201 7.80 -4.16 -4.03
CA ALA A 201 7.40 -3.99 -5.43
C ALA A 201 8.58 -4.01 -6.39
N ALA A 202 8.23 -4.33 -7.64
CA ALA A 202 9.10 -4.28 -8.81
C ALA A 202 8.39 -3.61 -9.99
N ALA A 203 9.13 -3.40 -11.08
CA ALA A 203 8.60 -2.84 -12.31
C ALA A 203 8.93 -3.73 -13.52
N ASP A 204 7.89 -4.01 -14.31
CA ASP A 204 8.03 -4.72 -15.59
C ASP A 204 8.04 -3.79 -16.79
N HIS A 205 7.17 -2.77 -16.76
CA HIS A 205 6.85 -1.96 -17.94
C HIS A 205 7.49 -0.57 -17.96
N VAL A 206 8.26 -0.20 -16.94
CA VAL A 206 9.08 1.03 -16.98
C VAL A 206 10.26 0.84 -17.94
N ASP A 207 10.89 -0.33 -17.90
CA ASP A 207 11.96 -0.76 -18.81
C ASP A 207 11.80 -2.26 -19.09
N GLU A 208 11.19 -2.59 -20.23
CA GLU A 208 10.89 -3.97 -20.64
C GLU A 208 12.15 -4.83 -20.93
N SER A 209 13.36 -4.24 -20.89
CA SER A 209 14.61 -5.01 -20.99
C SER A 209 15.02 -5.67 -19.68
N ILE A 210 14.41 -5.27 -18.56
CA ILE A 210 14.72 -5.72 -17.19
C ILE A 210 13.44 -5.88 -16.35
N PRO A 211 12.48 -6.74 -16.75
CA PRO A 211 11.28 -6.98 -15.95
C PRO A 211 11.59 -7.59 -14.59
N GLY A 212 10.70 -7.40 -13.62
CA GLY A 212 10.87 -7.84 -12.24
C GLY A 212 11.93 -7.06 -11.45
N THR A 213 12.42 -5.91 -11.96
CA THR A 213 13.46 -5.14 -11.24
C THR A 213 12.84 -4.40 -10.05
N PRO A 214 13.29 -4.65 -8.80
CA PRO A 214 12.70 -4.06 -7.60
C PRO A 214 13.06 -2.59 -7.40
N PHE A 215 12.23 -1.88 -6.61
CA PHE A 215 12.47 -0.48 -6.22
C PHE A 215 13.41 -0.34 -5.01
N ASP A 216 13.70 -1.42 -4.30
CA ASP A 216 14.71 -1.49 -3.24
C ASP A 216 15.42 -2.85 -3.22
N SER A 217 16.38 -3.00 -2.31
CA SER A 217 17.19 -4.22 -2.18
C SER A 217 16.51 -5.40 -1.48
N THR A 218 15.28 -5.23 -1.00
CA THR A 218 14.56 -6.18 -0.14
C THR A 218 13.07 -6.32 -0.50
N PRO A 219 12.71 -6.65 -1.76
CA PRO A 219 11.33 -6.56 -2.25
C PRO A 219 10.33 -7.52 -1.59
N SER A 220 10.75 -8.47 -0.74
CA SER A 220 9.84 -9.32 0.04
C SER A 220 9.71 -8.88 1.52
N ALA A 221 10.33 -7.77 1.89
CA ALA A 221 10.33 -7.21 3.24
C ALA A 221 9.72 -5.80 3.21
N PHE A 222 8.64 -5.61 3.97
CA PHE A 222 8.01 -4.32 4.17
C PHE A 222 8.82 -3.50 5.20
N ASP A 223 9.96 -2.98 4.76
CA ASP A 223 10.90 -2.23 5.58
C ASP A 223 11.10 -0.80 5.04
N ALA A 224 12.11 -0.08 5.54
CA ALA A 224 12.37 1.29 5.14
C ALA A 224 13.59 1.44 4.21
N GLN A 225 14.07 0.36 3.60
CA GLN A 225 15.16 0.37 2.61
C GLN A 225 14.75 1.19 1.39
N PHE A 226 13.55 1.03 0.83
CA PHE A 226 13.01 1.91 -0.22
C PHE A 226 13.19 3.41 0.10
N PHE A 227 12.78 3.85 1.29
CA PHE A 227 12.88 5.26 1.67
C PHE A 227 14.34 5.74 1.77
N LEU A 228 15.26 4.88 2.19
CA LEU A 228 16.69 5.17 2.22
C LEU A 228 17.31 5.16 0.83
N GLU A 229 17.07 4.13 0.05
CA GLU A 229 17.73 3.85 -1.23
C GLU A 229 17.34 4.87 -2.29
N VAL A 230 16.07 5.30 -2.34
CA VAL A 230 15.64 6.40 -3.21
C VAL A 230 16.38 7.72 -2.91
N LEU A 231 16.83 7.95 -1.67
CA LEU A 231 17.63 9.12 -1.29
C LEU A 231 19.12 8.98 -1.62
N LEU A 232 19.59 7.80 -2.00
CA LEU A 232 20.97 7.66 -2.49
C LEU A 232 21.14 8.36 -3.84
N LYS A 233 22.34 8.86 -4.08
CA LYS A 233 22.74 9.43 -5.37
C LYS A 233 22.66 8.35 -6.45
N GLY A 234 21.86 8.62 -7.49
CA GLY A 234 21.77 7.74 -8.65
C GLY A 234 23.04 7.82 -9.48
N THR A 235 23.61 6.67 -9.82
CA THR A 235 24.90 6.59 -10.54
C THR A 235 24.89 5.68 -11.76
N LEU A 236 23.83 4.90 -11.97
CA LEU A 236 23.76 3.93 -13.06
C LEU A 236 22.39 3.94 -13.75
N VAL A 237 22.41 3.49 -14.99
CA VAL A 237 21.22 3.11 -15.75
C VAL A 237 21.06 1.59 -15.58
N PRO A 238 19.94 1.09 -15.03
CA PRO A 238 19.84 -0.33 -14.69
C PRO A 238 19.64 -1.24 -15.91
N GLY A 239 18.98 -0.75 -16.97
CA GLY A 239 18.71 -1.49 -18.21
C GLY A 239 19.33 -0.83 -19.44
N ASN A 240 18.62 -0.89 -20.57
CA ASN A 240 19.14 -0.42 -21.87
C ASN A 240 18.82 1.05 -22.17
N GLY A 241 19.37 1.95 -21.36
CA GLY A 241 19.14 3.39 -21.48
C GLY A 241 18.12 3.92 -20.48
N THR A 242 17.81 5.21 -20.56
CA THR A 242 16.83 5.84 -19.67
C THR A 242 15.48 5.90 -20.37
N HIS A 243 14.45 5.40 -19.70
CA HIS A 243 13.07 5.36 -20.18
C HIS A 243 12.22 6.48 -19.56
N THR A 244 11.05 6.77 -20.15
CA THR A 244 10.12 7.78 -19.63
C THR A 244 9.68 7.42 -18.21
N GLY A 245 9.81 8.35 -17.27
CA GLY A 245 9.47 8.09 -15.87
C GLY A 245 10.54 7.33 -15.09
N GLN A 246 11.71 7.06 -15.67
CA GLN A 246 12.85 6.43 -14.99
C GLN A 246 13.90 7.48 -14.58
N ALA A 247 14.52 7.28 -13.43
CA ALA A 247 15.69 8.02 -12.97
C ALA A 247 16.89 7.06 -12.84
N LEU A 248 18.12 7.60 -12.76
CA LEU A 248 19.30 6.77 -12.49
C LEU A 248 19.13 6.02 -11.17
N SER A 249 19.48 4.75 -11.10
CA SER A 249 19.44 3.96 -9.86
C SER A 249 20.74 4.11 -9.05
N PRO A 250 20.70 3.91 -7.73
CA PRO A 250 21.87 3.89 -6.86
C PRO A 250 22.51 2.50 -6.70
N ILE A 251 21.80 1.40 -6.98
CA ILE A 251 22.30 0.03 -6.77
C ILE A 251 22.11 -0.80 -8.05
N PRO A 252 23.08 -1.65 -8.44
CA PRO A 252 22.88 -2.57 -9.56
C PRO A 252 21.71 -3.51 -9.27
N GLY A 253 20.82 -3.71 -10.24
CA GLY A 253 19.63 -4.55 -10.06
C GLY A 253 18.45 -3.86 -9.36
N GLU A 254 18.56 -2.55 -9.06
CA GLU A 254 17.44 -1.72 -8.60
C GLU A 254 16.99 -0.80 -9.73
N ILE A 255 15.69 -0.53 -9.85
CA ILE A 255 15.14 0.50 -10.73
C ILE A 255 14.58 1.63 -9.87
N ARG A 256 14.79 2.87 -10.31
CA ARG A 256 14.20 4.05 -9.64
C ARG A 256 13.32 4.81 -10.60
N ILE A 257 12.09 5.09 -10.20
CA ILE A 257 11.19 5.95 -10.96
C ILE A 257 11.39 7.42 -10.60
N GLN A 258 11.09 8.28 -11.58
CA GLN A 258 11.28 9.73 -11.49
C GLN A 258 10.39 10.35 -10.39
N SER A 259 9.14 9.92 -10.28
CA SER A 259 8.20 10.39 -9.26
C SER A 259 8.75 10.21 -7.85
N ASP A 260 9.25 9.02 -7.52
CA ASP A 260 9.83 8.70 -6.20
C ASP A 260 11.08 9.52 -5.92
N PHE A 261 11.99 9.60 -6.91
CA PHE A 261 13.18 10.45 -6.81
C PHE A 261 12.83 11.91 -6.46
N LEU A 262 11.80 12.46 -7.09
CA LEU A 262 11.34 13.83 -6.87
C LEU A 262 10.59 13.99 -5.55
N LEU A 263 9.68 13.08 -5.21
CA LEU A 263 8.89 13.12 -3.96
C LEU A 263 9.78 12.98 -2.72
N ALA A 264 10.85 12.17 -2.79
CA ALA A 264 11.83 12.06 -1.71
C ALA A 264 12.57 13.38 -1.44
N ARG A 265 12.65 14.27 -2.44
CA ARG A 265 13.43 15.53 -2.40
C ARG A 265 12.59 16.80 -2.35
N ASP A 266 11.29 16.72 -2.60
CA ASP A 266 10.40 17.89 -2.56
C ASP A 266 10.14 18.33 -1.12
N ARG A 267 10.25 19.64 -0.85
CA ARG A 267 10.05 20.23 0.49
C ARG A 267 8.71 19.89 1.15
N ARG A 268 7.69 19.53 0.37
CA ARG A 268 6.33 19.20 0.86
C ARG A 268 6.22 17.76 1.37
N THR A 269 7.14 16.89 0.98
CA THR A 269 7.08 15.44 1.22
C THR A 269 8.37 14.87 1.85
N ALA A 270 9.53 15.50 1.61
CA ALA A 270 10.84 15.01 2.03
C ALA A 270 10.97 14.73 3.54
N CYS A 271 10.33 15.53 4.40
CA CYS A 271 10.38 15.30 5.84
C CYS A 271 9.52 14.11 6.28
N ARG A 272 8.38 13.85 5.62
CA ARG A 272 7.61 12.61 5.85
C ARG A 272 8.41 11.41 5.34
N TRP A 273 9.03 11.52 4.17
CA TRP A 273 9.87 10.50 3.56
C TRP A 273 10.99 10.06 4.51
N GLN A 274 11.79 11.02 4.98
CA GLN A 274 12.88 10.76 5.93
C GLN A 274 12.39 10.21 7.28
N SER A 275 11.14 10.46 7.67
CA SER A 275 10.61 10.06 8.98
C SER A 275 10.47 8.54 9.16
N PHE A 276 10.43 7.78 8.07
CA PHE A 276 10.30 6.32 8.10
C PHE A 276 11.62 5.58 8.24
N ILE A 277 12.72 6.14 7.73
CA ILE A 277 14.05 5.50 7.66
C ILE A 277 14.52 4.97 9.02
N ALA A 278 14.25 5.70 10.11
CA ALA A 278 14.61 5.30 11.46
C ALA A 278 13.40 4.87 12.32
N ASN A 279 12.21 4.70 11.72
CA ASN A 279 10.97 4.44 12.43
C ASN A 279 9.99 3.58 11.62
N GLU A 280 10.36 2.32 11.42
CA GLU A 280 9.54 1.28 10.78
C GLU A 280 8.14 1.17 11.41
N ARG A 281 8.03 1.25 12.74
CA ARG A 281 6.72 1.21 13.42
C ARG A 281 5.81 2.36 12.98
N LEU A 282 6.37 3.56 12.79
CA LEU A 282 5.61 4.69 12.25
C LEU A 282 5.19 4.40 10.82
N MET A 283 6.08 3.87 9.97
CA MET A 283 5.79 3.48 8.59
C MET A 283 4.60 2.53 8.51
N VAL A 284 4.66 1.39 9.20
CA VAL A 284 3.59 0.38 9.25
C VAL A 284 2.27 1.01 9.72
N SER A 285 2.28 1.74 10.85
CA SER A 285 1.04 2.33 11.40
C SER A 285 0.42 3.40 10.51
N ARG A 286 1.23 4.10 9.72
CA ARG A 286 0.77 5.14 8.78
C ARG A 286 0.22 4.50 7.51
N PHE A 287 0.91 3.49 7.00
CA PHE A 287 0.47 2.69 5.88
C PHE A 287 -0.87 2.00 6.16
N GLU A 288 -1.04 1.34 7.31
CA GLU A 288 -2.31 0.74 7.75
C GLU A 288 -3.46 1.76 7.71
N LYS A 289 -3.20 2.97 8.23
CA LYS A 289 -4.21 4.02 8.29
C LYS A 289 -4.58 4.56 6.91
N VAL A 290 -3.60 4.79 6.03
CA VAL A 290 -3.87 5.36 4.71
C VAL A 290 -4.47 4.33 3.75
N MET A 291 -4.11 3.05 3.88
CA MET A 291 -4.73 1.95 3.12
C MET A 291 -6.20 1.77 3.50
N SER A 292 -6.57 1.89 4.78
CA SER A 292 -7.98 1.90 5.22
C SER A 292 -8.80 3.00 4.51
N LYS A 293 -8.19 4.18 4.31
CA LYS A 293 -8.79 5.29 3.57
C LYS A 293 -8.88 5.00 2.06
N LEU A 294 -7.80 4.52 1.46
CA LEU A 294 -7.74 4.14 0.04
C LEU A 294 -8.82 3.09 -0.28
N ALA A 295 -8.86 2.01 0.49
CA ALA A 295 -9.81 0.91 0.32
C ALA A 295 -11.27 1.35 0.44
N THR A 296 -11.57 2.52 1.00
CA THR A 296 -12.93 3.03 1.20
C THR A 296 -13.28 4.24 0.34
N LEU A 297 -12.45 4.60 -0.65
CA LEU A 297 -12.80 5.62 -1.65
C LEU A 297 -14.07 5.23 -2.40
N GLY A 298 -14.98 6.19 -2.55
CA GLY A 298 -16.30 5.97 -3.16
C GLY A 298 -17.30 5.17 -2.32
N GLN A 299 -16.87 4.63 -1.17
CA GLN A 299 -17.71 3.79 -0.31
C GLN A 299 -18.27 4.56 0.89
N VAL A 300 -19.42 4.10 1.39
CA VAL A 300 -19.96 4.55 2.69
C VAL A 300 -19.55 3.56 3.76
N ARG A 301 -18.47 3.86 4.47
CA ARG A 301 -17.84 2.96 5.45
C ARG A 301 -18.81 2.33 6.47
N SER A 302 -19.82 3.08 6.92
CA SER A 302 -20.84 2.57 7.86
C SER A 302 -21.84 1.56 7.26
N ARG A 303 -21.75 1.30 5.95
CA ARG A 303 -22.55 0.28 5.23
C ARG A 303 -21.73 -0.96 4.87
N LEU A 304 -20.45 -0.98 5.23
CA LEU A 304 -19.58 -2.14 5.07
C LEU A 304 -19.48 -2.88 6.40
N THR A 305 -19.12 -4.16 6.33
CA THR A 305 -18.88 -5.03 7.50
C THR A 305 -17.39 -5.16 7.74
N ASP A 306 -16.95 -5.00 8.99
CA ASP A 306 -15.56 -5.21 9.38
C ASP A 306 -15.24 -6.71 9.49
N CYS A 307 -14.41 -7.19 8.57
CA CYS A 307 -13.92 -8.56 8.50
C CYS A 307 -12.39 -8.62 8.71
N SER A 308 -11.81 -7.62 9.37
CA SER A 308 -10.36 -7.53 9.61
C SER A 308 -9.82 -8.66 10.47
N ASP A 309 -10.68 -9.34 11.22
CA ASP A 309 -10.30 -10.52 12.01
C ASP A 309 -9.96 -11.75 11.16
N VAL A 310 -10.30 -11.73 9.86
CA VAL A 310 -9.94 -12.76 8.87
C VAL A 310 -8.50 -12.60 8.36
N ILE A 311 -8.02 -11.36 8.24
CA ILE A 311 -6.66 -11.08 7.70
C ILE A 311 -5.61 -11.70 8.62
N PRO A 312 -4.62 -12.47 8.11
CA PRO A 312 -3.58 -13.06 8.94
C PRO A 312 -2.83 -12.01 9.77
N VAL A 313 -2.31 -12.44 10.92
CA VAL A 313 -1.35 -11.62 11.66
C VAL A 313 0.02 -11.82 10.99
N PRO A 314 0.71 -10.74 10.57
CA PRO A 314 2.05 -10.84 10.00
C PRO A 314 2.99 -11.60 10.95
N GLN A 315 3.60 -12.68 10.46
CA GLN A 315 4.34 -13.63 11.29
C GLN A 315 5.81 -13.25 11.46
N VAL A 316 6.40 -12.63 10.43
CA VAL A 316 7.84 -12.39 10.37
C VAL A 316 8.13 -10.97 10.80
N ARG A 317 8.83 -10.82 11.94
CA ARG A 317 9.36 -9.52 12.37
C ARG A 317 10.65 -9.24 11.61
N LEU A 318 10.86 -7.99 11.25
CA LEU A 318 12.15 -7.52 10.80
C LEU A 318 13.14 -7.63 11.96
N THR A 319 14.30 -8.22 11.67
CA THR A 319 15.38 -8.41 12.65
C THR A 319 16.59 -7.54 12.35
N LYS A 320 16.68 -7.03 11.12
CA LYS A 320 17.72 -6.14 10.66
C LYS A 320 17.16 -4.71 10.62
N PRO A 321 17.83 -3.72 11.25
CA PRO A 321 17.46 -2.32 11.04
C PRO A 321 17.81 -1.90 9.62
N VAL A 322 17.23 -0.79 9.17
CA VAL A 322 17.66 -0.12 7.93
C VAL A 322 19.15 0.17 7.96
N THR A 323 19.82 -0.14 6.86
CA THR A 323 21.28 0.00 6.69
C THR A 323 21.60 0.53 5.31
N ILE A 324 22.66 1.32 5.21
CA ILE A 324 23.18 1.75 3.92
C ILE A 324 23.69 0.51 3.17
N PRO A 325 23.28 0.28 1.91
CA PRO A 325 23.73 -0.87 1.13
C PRO A 325 25.26 -0.96 1.03
N ALA A 326 25.78 -2.17 0.90
CA ALA A 326 27.22 -2.41 0.81
C ALA A 326 27.87 -1.60 -0.32
N GLY A 327 29.02 -1.01 -0.05
CA GLY A 327 29.74 -0.13 -1.00
C GLY A 327 29.17 1.29 -1.15
N ARG A 328 28.11 1.64 -0.39
CA ARG A 328 27.62 3.01 -0.22
C ARG A 328 27.95 3.54 1.17
N SER A 329 27.76 4.84 1.35
CA SER A 329 28.05 5.53 2.61
C SER A 329 27.09 6.69 2.86
N MET A 330 27.17 7.28 4.06
CA MET A 330 26.44 8.51 4.39
C MET A 330 26.74 9.67 3.41
N ALA A 331 27.89 9.65 2.71
CA ALA A 331 28.23 10.66 1.72
C ALA A 331 27.44 10.54 0.40
N ASP A 332 26.81 9.39 0.17
CA ASP A 332 25.98 9.13 -1.00
C ASP A 332 24.51 9.53 -0.78
N VAL A 333 24.13 9.87 0.45
CA VAL A 333 22.75 10.24 0.81
C VAL A 333 22.47 11.71 0.46
N GLU A 334 21.49 11.94 -0.41
CA GLU A 334 21.00 13.25 -0.80
C GLU A 334 19.83 13.68 0.10
N ALA A 335 20.10 13.86 1.40
CA ALA A 335 19.09 14.23 2.38
C ALA A 335 18.39 15.56 2.03
N ALA A 336 17.06 15.58 2.10
CA ALA A 336 16.26 16.72 1.65
C ALA A 336 15.33 17.32 2.73
N CYS A 337 15.18 16.69 3.91
CA CYS A 337 14.41 17.29 4.99
C CYS A 337 15.21 18.38 5.70
N ALA A 338 14.75 19.63 5.58
CA ALA A 338 15.38 20.76 6.26
C ALA A 338 15.05 20.83 7.77
N ALA A 339 13.97 20.17 8.21
CA ALA A 339 13.47 20.27 9.58
C ALA A 339 14.21 19.36 10.57
N THR A 340 14.73 18.22 10.10
CA THR A 340 15.41 17.23 10.94
C THR A 340 16.66 16.69 10.23
N PRO A 341 17.77 16.48 10.95
CA PRO A 341 18.95 15.86 10.36
C PRO A 341 18.65 14.43 9.92
N PHE A 342 19.31 13.99 8.86
CA PHE A 342 19.24 12.61 8.42
C PHE A 342 19.78 11.66 9.51
N PRO A 343 19.12 10.51 9.78
CA PRO A 343 19.57 9.58 10.81
C PRO A 343 20.98 9.05 10.52
N ALA A 344 21.78 8.83 11.57
CA ALA A 344 23.08 8.20 11.41
C ALA A 344 22.91 6.69 11.19
N LEU A 345 23.32 6.21 10.02
CA LEU A 345 23.21 4.80 9.63
C LEU A 345 24.60 4.20 9.34
N SER A 346 24.75 2.92 9.63
CA SER A 346 25.91 2.14 9.19
C SER A 346 25.67 1.53 7.82
N ALA A 347 26.75 1.35 7.06
CA ALA A 347 26.71 0.58 5.83
C ALA A 347 26.89 -0.91 6.11
N ASP A 348 26.25 -1.75 5.29
CA ASP A 348 26.48 -3.18 5.28
C ASP A 348 27.94 -3.49 4.91
N PRO A 349 28.55 -4.51 5.53
CA PRO A 349 29.91 -4.90 5.21
C PRO A 349 29.97 -5.59 3.84
N GLY A 350 31.13 -5.50 3.18
CA GLY A 350 31.41 -6.24 1.95
C GLY A 350 31.27 -5.40 0.68
N PRO A 351 31.41 -6.04 -0.49
CA PRO A 351 31.29 -5.36 -1.78
C PRO A 351 29.83 -5.09 -2.14
N VAL A 352 29.59 -4.15 -3.05
CA VAL A 352 28.28 -3.94 -3.69
C VAL A 352 27.83 -5.27 -4.33
N THR A 353 26.58 -5.65 -4.10
CA THR A 353 25.92 -6.79 -4.75
C THR A 353 24.83 -6.30 -5.71
N THR A 354 24.55 -7.08 -6.74
CA THR A 354 23.39 -6.84 -7.61
C THR A 354 22.14 -7.39 -6.94
N VAL A 355 21.09 -6.58 -6.86
CA VAL A 355 19.77 -7.01 -6.36
C VAL A 355 19.15 -7.95 -7.41
N PRO A 356 18.66 -9.14 -7.03
CA PRO A 356 17.98 -10.03 -7.97
C PRO A 356 16.62 -9.44 -8.39
N PRO A 357 16.15 -9.74 -9.62
CA PRO A 357 14.75 -9.51 -9.94
C PRO A 357 13.85 -10.37 -9.04
N VAL A 358 12.61 -9.93 -8.84
CA VAL A 358 11.57 -10.66 -8.10
C VAL A 358 11.27 -12.00 -8.76
#